data_AF-A0A3F2U2R0-F1
#
_entry.id   AF-A0A3F2U2R0-F1
#
_cell.length_a   1.000
_cell.length_b   1.000
_cell.length_c   1.000
_cell.angle_alpha   90.00
_cell.angle_beta   90.00
_cell.angle_gamma   90.00
#
_symmetry.space_group_name_H-M   'P 1'
#
loop_
_entity.id
_entity.type
_entity.pdbx_description
1 polymer ?
#
loop_
_entity_poly.entity_id
_entity_poly.type
_entity_poly.pdbx_seq_one_letter_code
_entity_poly.pdbx_strand_id
1 'polypeptide(L)'
;MEGTGAAAPLAFFVRRWRRQVPLGMLFWRDMVVVGTALNLATAFAGLMALGFKADLAVAILIFHAPLPYNFFIVGAIWRTADLADRAKASSARLGALAWLVAATIL
;
A
#
# COMPACT_ATOMS: atom_id res chain seq x y z
N MET A 1 -0.69 18.02 27.82
CA MET A 1 -0.79 16.68 27.21
C MET A 1 -1.70 16.85 26.00
N GLU A 2 -1.17 16.86 24.76
CA GLU A 2 -1.92 16.75 23.49
C GLU A 2 -0.97 17.07 22.33
N GLY A 3 -0.60 16.07 21.54
CA GLY A 3 0.35 16.22 20.43
C GLY A 3 0.76 14.90 19.76
N THR A 4 0.30 13.77 20.27
CA THR A 4 0.70 12.42 19.84
C THR A 4 -0.13 11.88 18.66
N GLY A 5 -1.26 12.50 18.32
CA GLY A 5 -2.17 12.00 17.27
C GLY A 5 -1.57 12.01 15.86
N ALA A 6 -0.91 13.09 15.46
CA ALA A 6 -0.24 13.19 14.15
C ALA A 6 1.10 12.43 14.09
N ALA A 7 1.74 12.20 15.24
CA ALA A 7 2.98 11.46 15.33
C ALA A 7 2.78 9.96 15.06
N ALA A 8 1.60 9.40 15.38
CA ALA A 8 1.32 7.98 15.23
C ALA A 8 1.27 7.49 13.76
N PRO A 9 0.58 8.17 12.82
CA PRO A 9 0.65 7.85 11.40
C PRO A 9 2.07 7.94 10.85
N LEU A 10 2.79 9.03 11.15
CA LEU A 10 4.18 9.19 10.71
C LEU A 10 5.09 8.09 11.28
N ALA A 11 4.93 7.73 12.54
CA ALA A 11 5.67 6.63 13.15
C ALA A 11 5.38 5.28 12.46
N PHE A 12 4.13 5.03 12.05
CA PHE A 12 3.77 3.84 11.28
C PHE A 12 4.56 3.73 9.97
N PHE A 13 4.66 4.81 9.20
CA PHE A 13 5.39 4.85 7.93
C PHE A 13 6.91 4.76 8.16
N VAL A 14 7.42 5.55 9.11
CA VAL A 14 8.86 5.61 9.42
C VAL A 14 9.39 4.25 9.87
N ARG A 15 8.66 3.52 10.72
CA ARG A 15 9.09 2.18 11.19
C ARG A 15 9.28 1.20 10.02
N ARG A 16 8.35 1.18 9.07
CA ARG A 16 8.42 0.30 7.88
C ARG A 16 9.55 0.71 6.95
N TRP A 17 9.68 2.01 6.70
CA TRP A 17 10.73 2.54 5.84
C TRP A 17 12.15 2.30 6.40
N ARG A 18 12.29 2.38 7.73
CA ARG A 18 13.52 2.06 8.46
C ARG A 18 13.76 0.55 8.66
N ARG A 19 12.99 -0.32 7.98
CA ARG A 19 13.15 -1.79 8.02
C ARG A 19 12.93 -2.39 9.41
N GLN A 20 12.12 -1.75 10.27
CA GLN A 20 11.85 -2.21 11.65
C GLN A 20 10.64 -3.16 11.74
N VAL A 21 10.10 -3.58 10.59
CA VAL A 21 8.97 -4.51 10.48
C VAL A 21 9.44 -5.74 9.68
N PRO A 22 9.14 -6.97 10.13
CA PRO A 22 9.55 -8.17 9.42
C PRO A 22 9.01 -8.21 7.98
N LEU A 23 9.84 -8.69 7.05
CA LEU A 23 9.49 -8.78 5.62
C LEU A 23 8.18 -9.53 5.37
N GLY A 24 7.95 -10.65 6.07
CA GLY A 24 6.71 -11.42 5.95
C GLY A 24 5.47 -10.65 6.38
N MET A 25 5.58 -9.80 7.42
CA MET A 25 4.47 -8.97 7.87
C MET A 25 4.19 -7.82 6.89
N LEU A 26 5.24 -7.20 6.34
CA LEU A 26 5.09 -6.19 5.28
C LEU A 26 4.39 -6.79 4.04
N PHE A 27 4.81 -7.97 3.62
CA PHE A 27 4.28 -8.61 2.42
C PHE A 27 2.84 -9.10 2.61
N TRP A 28 2.58 -9.92 3.63
CA TRP A 28 1.27 -10.55 3.77
C TRP A 28 0.23 -9.60 4.38
N ARG A 29 0.55 -8.95 5.51
CA ARG A 29 -0.45 -8.12 6.19
C ARG A 29 -0.59 -6.77 5.52
N ASP A 30 0.51 -6.05 5.36
CA ASP A 30 0.42 -4.63 4.97
C ASP A 30 0.17 -4.47 3.46
N MET A 31 0.78 -5.32 2.64
CA MET A 31 0.60 -5.28 1.18
C MET A 31 -0.59 -6.13 0.72
N VAL A 32 -0.58 -7.46 0.95
CA VAL A 32 -1.66 -8.33 0.44
C VAL A 32 -3.00 -8.04 1.11
N VAL A 33 -3.08 -7.98 2.45
CA VAL A 33 -4.37 -7.77 3.13
C VAL A 33 -4.78 -6.29 3.11
N VAL A 34 -3.99 -5.41 3.74
CA VAL A 34 -4.37 -3.99 3.89
C VAL A 34 -4.37 -3.27 2.54
N GLY A 35 -3.36 -3.48 1.70
CA GLY A 35 -3.32 -2.87 0.37
C GLY A 35 -4.52 -3.30 -0.48
N THR A 36 -4.82 -4.59 -0.58
CA THR A 36 -5.98 -5.05 -1.38
C THR A 36 -7.31 -4.54 -0.82
N ALA A 37 -7.48 -4.52 0.50
CA ALA A 37 -8.67 -3.96 1.13
C ALA A 37 -8.85 -2.46 0.81
N LEU A 38 -7.76 -1.69 0.80
CA LEU A 38 -7.79 -0.28 0.41
C LEU A 38 -8.19 -0.10 -1.05
N ASN A 39 -7.58 -0.86 -1.98
CA ASN A 39 -7.93 -0.78 -3.41
C ASN A 39 -9.40 -1.16 -3.65
N LEU A 40 -9.91 -2.23 -3.03
CA LEU A 40 -11.32 -2.60 -3.13
C LEU A 40 -12.26 -1.53 -2.57
N ALA A 41 -11.91 -0.93 -1.42
CA ALA A 41 -12.70 0.13 -0.81
C ALA A 41 -12.76 1.38 -1.70
N THR A 42 -11.63 1.78 -2.30
CA THR A 42 -11.59 2.95 -3.19
C THR A 42 -12.20 2.67 -4.55
N ALA A 43 -12.09 1.45 -5.08
CA ALA A 43 -12.78 1.04 -6.29
C ALA A 43 -14.30 1.11 -6.09
N PHE A 44 -14.80 0.54 -5.00
CA PHE A 44 -16.21 0.64 -4.64
C PHE A 44 -16.66 2.09 -4.43
N ALA A 45 -15.86 2.90 -3.73
CA ALA A 45 -16.16 4.32 -3.53
C ALA A 45 -16.18 5.13 -4.84
N GLY A 46 -15.26 4.85 -5.78
CA GLY A 46 -15.24 5.48 -7.11
C GLY A 46 -16.49 5.13 -7.92
N LEU A 47 -16.92 3.86 -7.89
CA LEU A 47 -18.17 3.42 -8.52
C LEU A 47 -19.41 4.08 -7.89
N MET A 48 -19.44 4.19 -6.55
CA MET A 48 -20.50 4.92 -5.85
C MET A 48 -20.54 6.38 -6.24
N ALA A 49 -19.38 7.05 -6.37
CA ALA A 49 -19.30 8.44 -6.81
C ALA A 49 -19.97 8.61 -8.19
N LEU A 50 -19.70 7.72 -9.15
CA LEU A 50 -20.37 7.72 -10.45
C LEU A 50 -21.88 7.48 -10.33
N GLY A 51 -22.30 6.53 -9.47
CA GLY A 51 -23.71 6.25 -9.19
C GLY A 51 -24.46 7.47 -8.62
N PHE A 52 -23.76 8.29 -7.83
CA PHE A 52 -24.25 9.58 -7.31
C PHE A 52 -24.05 10.76 -8.26
N LYS A 53 -23.73 10.49 -9.54
CA LYS A 53 -23.53 11.49 -10.59
C LYS A 53 -22.37 12.46 -10.34
N ALA A 54 -21.35 12.04 -9.59
CA ALA A 54 -20.07 12.76 -9.57
C ALA A 54 -19.41 12.70 -10.95
N ASP A 55 -18.54 13.67 -11.23
CA ASP A 55 -17.77 13.70 -12.46
C ASP A 55 -16.77 12.52 -12.54
N LEU A 56 -16.46 12.09 -13.77
CA LEU A 56 -15.53 11.00 -14.03
C LEU A 56 -14.14 11.25 -13.43
N ALA A 57 -13.65 12.48 -13.45
CA ALA A 57 -12.35 12.81 -12.87
C ALA A 57 -12.33 12.54 -11.36
N VAL A 58 -13.42 12.81 -10.66
CA VAL A 58 -13.54 12.55 -9.22
C VAL A 58 -13.51 11.05 -8.94
N ALA A 59 -14.24 10.26 -9.71
CA ALA A 59 -14.22 8.80 -9.58
C ALA A 59 -12.82 8.21 -9.83
N ILE A 60 -12.10 8.71 -10.84
CA ILE A 60 -10.72 8.30 -11.14
C ILE A 60 -9.78 8.66 -9.99
N LEU A 61 -9.89 9.88 -9.43
CA LEU A 61 -9.08 10.30 -8.28
C LEU A 61 -9.33 9.43 -7.05
N ILE A 62 -10.59 9.10 -6.76
CA ILE A 62 -10.95 8.21 -5.66
C ILE A 62 -10.36 6.82 -5.90
N PHE A 63 -10.58 6.24 -7.09
CA PHE A 63 -10.09 4.92 -7.47
C PHE A 63 -8.56 4.82 -7.28
N HIS A 64 -7.81 5.84 -7.72
CA HIS A 64 -6.35 5.86 -7.64
C HIS A 64 -5.80 6.44 -6.33
N ALA A 65 -6.64 6.80 -5.36
CA ALA A 65 -6.20 7.33 -4.08
C ALA A 65 -5.23 6.40 -3.29
N PRO A 66 -5.28 5.05 -3.40
CA PRO A 66 -4.33 4.18 -2.73
C PRO A 66 -2.94 4.14 -3.37
N LEU A 67 -2.73 4.69 -4.57
CA LEU A 67 -1.44 4.60 -5.27
C LEU A 67 -0.24 5.02 -4.42
N PRO A 68 -0.28 6.15 -3.68
CA PRO A 68 0.82 6.54 -2.80
C PRO A 68 1.15 5.48 -1.74
N TYR A 69 0.13 4.82 -1.19
CA TYR A 69 0.32 3.72 -0.24
C TYR A 69 0.92 2.48 -0.92
N ASN A 70 0.41 2.11 -2.09
CA ASN A 70 0.90 0.96 -2.87
C ASN A 70 2.39 1.13 -3.22
N PHE A 71 2.80 2.31 -3.70
CA PHE A 71 4.21 2.61 -3.97
C PHE A 71 5.07 2.59 -2.71
N PHE A 72 4.56 3.16 -1.61
CA PHE A 72 5.26 3.17 -0.34
C PHE A 72 5.55 1.75 0.16
N ILE A 73 4.55 0.85 0.18
CA ILE A 73 4.73 -0.48 0.74
C ILE A 73 5.67 -1.34 -0.12
N VAL A 74 5.60 -1.21 -1.44
CA VAL A 74 6.55 -1.84 -2.37
C VAL A 74 7.98 -1.36 -2.10
N GLY A 75 8.18 -0.04 -1.93
CA GLY A 75 9.47 0.52 -1.56
C GLY A 75 9.99 0.02 -0.21
N ALA A 76 9.12 -0.08 0.80
CA ALA A 76 9.46 -0.62 2.11
C ALA A 76 9.85 -2.11 2.05
N ILE A 77 9.16 -2.90 1.21
CA ILE A 77 9.49 -4.31 0.95
C ILE A 77 10.84 -4.42 0.27
N TRP A 78 11.10 -3.63 -0.77
CA TRP A 78 12.38 -3.63 -1.48
C TRP A 78 13.55 -3.32 -0.55
N ARG A 79 13.40 -2.30 0.30
CA ARG A 79 14.40 -1.95 1.31
C ARG A 79 14.61 -3.07 2.31
N THR A 80 13.54 -3.69 2.81
CA THR A 80 13.64 -4.73 3.84
C THR A 80 14.17 -6.05 3.27
N ALA A 81 13.86 -6.34 2.01
CA ALA A 81 14.38 -7.49 1.26
C ALA A 81 15.90 -7.46 1.13
N ASP A 82 16.55 -6.28 1.15
CA ASP A 82 18.03 -6.17 1.15
C ASP A 82 18.69 -6.88 2.34
N LEU A 83 17.94 -7.11 3.43
CA LEU A 83 18.43 -7.78 4.64
C LEU A 83 18.20 -9.30 4.62
N ALA A 84 17.48 -9.82 3.63
CA ALA A 84 17.15 -11.24 3.52
C ALA A 84 18.08 -11.97 2.54
N ASP A 85 18.08 -13.31 2.62
CA ASP A 85 18.79 -14.16 1.66
C ASP A 85 18.37 -13.82 0.21
N ARG A 86 19.33 -13.89 -0.73
CA ARG A 86 19.14 -13.51 -2.14
C ARG A 86 17.88 -14.12 -2.77
N ALA A 87 17.60 -15.39 -2.50
CA ALA A 87 16.42 -16.07 -3.03
C ALA A 87 15.11 -15.47 -2.51
N LYS A 88 15.02 -15.21 -1.19
CA LYS A 88 13.85 -14.58 -0.56
C LYS A 88 13.69 -13.13 -0.96
N ALA A 89 14.80 -12.41 -1.12
CA ALA A 89 14.78 -11.03 -1.57
C ALA A 89 14.21 -10.90 -2.99
N SER A 90 14.66 -11.75 -3.92
CA SER A 90 14.16 -11.76 -5.30
C SER A 90 12.69 -12.14 -5.38
N SER A 91 12.25 -13.18 -4.66
CA SER A 91 10.84 -13.59 -4.69
C SER A 91 9.92 -12.52 -4.10
N ALA A 92 10.31 -11.89 -2.98
CA ALA A 92 9.54 -10.81 -2.37
C ALA A 92 9.43 -9.58 -3.30
N ARG A 93 10.51 -9.20 -3.98
CA ARG A 93 10.50 -8.07 -4.93
C ARG A 93 9.63 -8.35 -6.15
N LEU A 94 9.71 -9.56 -6.72
CA LEU A 94 8.87 -9.97 -7.85
C LEU A 94 7.39 -10.02 -7.45
N GLY A 95 7.08 -10.60 -6.30
CA GLY A 95 5.73 -10.61 -5.75
C GLY A 95 5.19 -9.21 -5.50
N ALA A 96 6.03 -8.30 -4.96
CA ALA A 96 5.69 -6.90 -4.75
C ALA A 96 5.36 -6.17 -6.05
N LEU A 97 6.16 -6.38 -7.10
CA LEU A 97 5.90 -5.79 -8.42
C LEU A 97 4.63 -6.37 -9.06
N ALA A 98 4.47 -7.69 -9.04
CA ALA A 98 3.31 -8.35 -9.64
C ALA A 98 2.00 -7.88 -8.99
N TRP A 99 1.99 -7.79 -7.66
CA TRP A 99 0.85 -7.25 -6.93
C TRP A 99 0.65 -5.76 -7.18
N LEU A 100 1.69 -4.94 -7.34
CA LEU A 100 1.52 -3.51 -7.64
C LEU A 100 0.79 -3.31 -8.97
N VAL A 101 1.16 -4.10 -9.98
CA VAL A 101 0.46 -4.10 -11.27
C VAL A 101 -1.00 -4.51 -11.08
N ALA A 102 -1.25 -5.62 -10.37
CA ALA A 102 -2.60 -6.08 -10.09
C ALA A 102 -3.44 -5.03 -9.32
N ALA A 103 -2.86 -4.42 -8.29
CA ALA A 103 -3.49 -3.40 -7.45
C ALA A 103 -3.70 -2.05 -8.15
N THR A 104 -2.98 -1.77 -9.24
CA THR A 104 -3.23 -0.57 -10.05
C THR A 104 -4.43 -0.75 -10.98
N ILE A 105 -4.73 -2.00 -11.33
CA ILE A 105 -5.86 -2.37 -12.19
C ILE A 105 -7.14 -2.58 -11.36
N LEU A 106 -6.99 -3.02 -10.11
CA LEU A 106 -8.06 -3.32 -9.15
C LEU A 106 -8.66 -2.06 -8.53
#